data_AF-A0A952ZZE1-F1
#
_entry.id   AF-A0A952ZZE1-F1
#
_cell.length_a   1.000
_cell.length_b   1.000
_cell.length_c   1.000
_cell.angle_alpha   90.00
_cell.angle_beta   90.00
_cell.angle_gamma   90.00
#
_symmetry.space_group_name_H-M   'P 1'
#
loop_
_entity.id
_entity.type
_entity.pdbx_description
1 polymer ?
#
loop_
_entity_poly.entity_id
_entity_poly.type
_entity_poly.pdbx_seq_one_letter_code
_entity_poly.pdbx_strand_id
1 'polypeptide(L)' 'MLKKLWFKSKRFGWGWYPSSWEGWISVLVYVVALFKGIILINHDSVFFIVYVAVVTALLIWLCYVKGEKPRWRWGR' A
#
# COMPACT_ATOMS: atom_id res chain seq x y z
N MET A 1 6.70 19.78 15.83
CA MET A 1 6.91 19.50 14.39
C MET A 1 5.80 18.58 13.90
N LEU A 2 4.87 19.08 13.07
CA LEU A 2 3.84 18.25 12.45
C LEU A 2 4.54 17.17 11.60
N LYS A 3 4.51 15.90 12.04
CA LYS A 3 5.00 14.80 11.20
C LYS A 3 4.17 14.81 9.92
N LYS A 4 4.83 15.01 8.77
CA LYS A 4 4.17 14.99 7.47
C LYS A 4 3.70 13.56 7.20
N LEU A 5 2.39 13.34 7.32
CA LEU A 5 1.77 12.04 7.12
C LEU A 5 1.78 11.71 5.63
N TRP A 6 2.31 10.53 5.30
CA TRP A 6 2.32 10.09 3.90
C TRP A 6 0.96 9.57 3.47
N PHE A 7 0.28 8.93 4.41
CA PHE A 7 -1.02 8.31 4.25
C PHE A 7 -1.97 8.76 5.35
N LYS A 8 -3.20 9.09 4.98
CA LYS A 8 -4.28 9.43 5.93
C LYS A 8 -5.26 8.27 6.04
N SER A 9 -5.85 8.12 7.23
CA SER A 9 -6.89 7.12 7.46
C SER A 9 -8.17 7.53 6.74
N LYS A 10 -8.85 6.58 6.10
CA LYS A 10 -10.15 6.85 5.48
C LYS A 10 -11.18 7.23 6.55
N ARG A 11 -12.04 8.20 6.25
CA ARG A 11 -13.11 8.64 7.16
C ARG A 11 -14.16 7.56 7.40
N PHE A 12 -14.40 6.71 6.40
CA PHE A 12 -15.33 5.59 6.44
C PHE A 12 -14.64 4.31 5.97
N GLY A 13 -15.01 3.18 6.59
CA GLY A 13 -14.39 1.89 6.35
C GLY A 13 -13.03 1.75 7.03
N TRP A 14 -12.14 0.98 6.41
CA TRP A 14 -10.78 0.75 6.87
C TRP A 14 -9.76 0.93 5.76
N GLY A 15 -8.58 1.38 6.16
CA GLY A 15 -7.44 1.59 5.28
C GLY A 15 -7.06 3.06 5.17
N TRP A 16 -6.29 3.35 4.12
CA TRP A 16 -5.63 4.62 3.92
C TRP A 16 -5.79 5.15 2.50
N TYR A 17 -5.44 6.42 2.34
CA TYR A 17 -5.20 7.04 1.04
C TYR A 17 -3.93 7.91 1.12
N PRO A 18 -3.15 8.02 0.03
CA PRO A 18 -1.98 8.87 0.00
C PRO A 18 -2.39 10.34 0.14
N SER A 19 -1.74 11.07 1.03
CA SER A 19 -2.00 12.49 1.30
C SER A 19 -0.80 13.38 0.99
N SER A 20 0.25 12.81 0.40
CA SER A 20 1.53 13.45 0.13
C SER A 20 2.13 12.91 -1.16
N TRP A 21 3.09 13.64 -1.74
CA TRP A 21 3.82 13.17 -2.91
C TRP A 21 4.62 11.89 -2.61
N GLU A 22 5.16 11.76 -1.41
CA GLU A 22 5.87 10.56 -0.96
C GLU A 22 4.95 9.33 -0.92
N GLY A 23 3.71 9.52 -0.45
CA GLY A 23 2.67 8.49 -0.45
C GLY A 23 2.27 8.06 -1.87
N TRP A 24 2.14 9.02 -2.79
CA TRP A 24 1.87 8.72 -4.21
C TRP A 24 3.02 7.97 -4.88
N ILE A 25 4.27 8.36 -4.64
CA ILE A 25 5.44 7.61 -5.15
C ILE A 25 5.44 6.18 -4.62
N SER A 26 5.10 5.98 -3.35
CA SER A 26 5.03 4.63 -2.76
C SER A 26 4.00 3.76 -3.49
N VAL A 27 2.84 4.32 -3.84
CA VAL A 27 1.82 3.64 -4.64
C VAL A 27 2.33 3.38 -6.07
N LEU A 28 3.02 4.34 -6.69
CA LEU A 28 3.60 4.16 -8.02
C LEU A 28 4.64 3.03 -8.05
N VAL A 29 5.54 2.99 -7.07
CA VAL A 29 6.53 1.90 -6.91
C VAL A 29 5.83 0.56 -6.75
N TYR A 30 4.77 0.50 -5.95
CA TYR A 30 3.96 -0.72 -5.81
C TYR A 30 3.36 -1.17 -7.15
N VAL A 31 2.74 -0.26 -7.91
CA VAL A 31 2.17 -0.56 -9.23
C VAL A 31 3.25 -1.07 -10.20
N VAL A 32 4.41 -0.41 -10.26
CA VAL A 32 5.54 -0.85 -11.09
C VAL A 32 6.03 -2.24 -10.69
N ALA A 33 6.09 -2.54 -9.39
CA ALA A 33 6.46 -3.86 -8.90
C ALA A 33 5.46 -4.94 -9.33
N LEU A 34 4.15 -4.67 -9.29
CA LEU A 34 3.14 -5.60 -9.80
C LEU A 34 3.35 -5.91 -11.29
N PHE A 35 3.56 -4.89 -12.12
CA PHE A 35 3.82 -5.10 -13.55
C PHE A 35 5.12 -5.88 -13.80
N LYS A 36 6.17 -5.61 -13.03
CA LYS A 36 7.41 -6.40 -13.09
C LYS A 36 7.17 -7.86 -12.75
N GLY A 37 6.34 -8.16 -11.75
CA GLY A 37 5.95 -9.53 -11.41
C GLY A 37 5.33 -10.27 -12.59
N ILE A 38 4.44 -9.61 -13.35
CA ILE A 38 3.77 -10.20 -14.52
C ILE A 38 4.78 -10.58 -15.61
N ILE A 39 5.77 -9.72 -15.85
CA ILE A 39 6.78 -9.94 -16.90
C ILE A 39 7.81 -10.99 -16.48
N LEU A 40 8.25 -10.97 -15.21
CA LEU A 40 9.34 -11.80 -14.71
C LEU A 40 8.89 -13.19 -14.25
N ILE A 41 7.65 -13.34 -13.76
CA ILE A 41 7.12 -14.57 -13.19
C ILE A 41 5.96 -15.06 -14.07
N ASN A 42 6.28 -15.45 -15.31
CA ASN A 42 5.28 -15.79 -16.32
C ASN A 42 4.73 -17.22 -16.16
N HIS A 43 5.52 -18.16 -15.64
CA HIS A 43 5.20 -19.60 -15.72
C HIS A 43 4.84 -20.27 -14.39
N ASP A 44 4.94 -19.58 -13.26
CA ASP A 44 4.64 -20.15 -11.95
C ASP A 44 3.65 -19.28 -11.18
N SER A 45 2.39 -19.72 -11.16
CA SER A 45 1.30 -19.01 -10.52
C SER A 45 1.46 -18.93 -9.00
N VAL A 46 2.10 -19.93 -8.37
CA VAL A 46 2.29 -19.94 -6.91
C VAL A 46 3.32 -18.89 -6.53
N PHE A 47 4.47 -18.86 -7.22
CA PHE A 47 5.48 -17.83 -7.00
C PHE A 47 4.95 -16.43 -7.30
N PHE A 48 4.12 -16.27 -8.34
CA PHE A 48 3.50 -14.99 -8.64
C PHE A 48 2.57 -14.52 -7.52
N ILE A 49 1.72 -15.41 -6.98
CA ILE A 49 0.82 -15.10 -5.85
C ILE A 49 1.64 -14.71 -4.61
N VAL A 50 2.69 -15.48 -4.28
CA VAL A 50 3.56 -15.18 -3.14
C VAL A 50 4.26 -13.82 -3.33
N TYR A 51 4.76 -13.54 -4.53
CA TYR A 51 5.37 -12.26 -4.87
C TYR A 51 4.40 -11.08 -4.67
N VAL A 52 3.19 -11.17 -5.23
CA VAL A 52 2.15 -10.14 -5.07
C VAL A 52 1.79 -9.96 -3.60
N ALA A 53 1.63 -11.05 -2.85
CA ALA A 53 1.32 -11.00 -1.43
C ALA A 53 2.42 -10.26 -0.62
N VAL A 54 3.70 -10.55 -0.91
CA VAL A 54 4.85 -9.89 -0.26
C VAL A 54 4.88 -8.40 -0.59
N VAL A 55 4.76 -8.02 -1.87
CA VAL A 55 4.78 -6.61 -2.27
C VAL A 55 3.60 -5.84 -1.68
N THR A 56 2.42 -6.47 -1.60
CA THR A 56 1.23 -5.88 -0.95
C THR A 56 1.44 -5.72 0.55
N ALA A 57 2.00 -6.73 1.23
CA ALA A 57 2.30 -6.66 2.65
C ALA A 57 3.31 -5.54 2.97
N LEU A 58 4.32 -5.34 2.12
CA LEU A 58 5.28 -4.23 2.25
C LEU A 58 4.59 -2.86 2.13
N LEU A 59 3.67 -2.70 1.17
CA LEU A 59 2.89 -1.46 1.05
C LEU A 59 2.01 -1.23 2.28
N ILE A 60 1.33 -2.26 2.78
CA ILE A 60 0.50 -2.18 4.00
C ILE A 60 1.37 -1.79 5.20
N TRP A 61 2.52 -2.44 5.37
CA TRP A 61 3.48 -2.11 6.43
C TRP A 61 3.92 -0.64 6.35
N LEU A 62 4.24 -0.15 5.15
CA LEU A 62 4.60 1.25 4.93
C LEU A 62 3.44 2.21 5.27
N CYS A 63 2.20 1.86 4.94
CA CYS A 63 1.00 2.60 5.35
C CYS A 63 0.86 2.68 6.88
N TYR A 64 1.18 1.61 7.62
CA TYR A 64 1.17 1.63 9.08
C TYR A 64 2.28 2.48 9.70
N VAL A 65 3.49 2.46 9.11
CA VAL A 65 4.66 3.18 9.64
C VAL A 65 4.62 4.67 9.32
N LYS A 66 4.15 5.04 8.12
CA LYS A 66 4.15 6.42 7.61
C LYS A 66 2.77 7.07 7.57
N GLY A 67 1.73 6.33 7.89
CA GLY A 67 0.36 6.81 7.93
C GLY A 67 -0.24 6.90 9.33
N GLU A 68 -1.47 7.39 9.38
CA GLU A 68 -2.27 7.36 10.60
C GLU A 68 -2.64 5.92 10.98
N LYS A 69 -2.82 5.64 12.27
CA LYS A 69 -3.36 4.33 12.67
C LYS A 69 -4.74 4.13 12.03
N PRO A 70 -4.95 3.05 11.26
CA PRO A 70 -6.22 2.79 10.63
C PRO A 70 -7.22 2.51 11.75
N ARG A 71 -8.41 3.09 11.62
CA ARG A 71 -9.52 2.81 12.52
C ARG A 71 -10.68 2.40 11.67
N TRP A 72 -11.29 1.28 12.00
CA TRP A 72 -12.54 0.90 11.39
C TRP A 72 -13.61 1.91 11.81
N ARG A 73 -14.18 2.64 10.85
CA ARG A 73 -15.26 3.61 11.11
C ARG A 73 -16.46 3.26 10.22
N TRP A 74 -17.48 2.67 10.82
CA TRP A 74 -18.81 2.65 10.21
C TRP A 74 -19.40 4.05 10.32
N GLY A 75 -20.11 4.50 9.28
CA GLY A 75 -20.75 5.81 9.30
C GLY A 75 -21.70 5.95 10.49
N ARG A 76 -21.66 7.11 11.14
CA ARG A 76 -22.88 7.72 11.64
C ARG A 76 -23.33 8.73 10.60
#